data_AF-A0A125Q9G4-F1
#
_entry.id   AF-A0A125Q9G4-F1
#
_cell.length_a   1.000
_cell.length_b   1.000
_cell.length_c   1.000
_cell.angle_alpha   90.00
_cell.angle_beta   90.00
_cell.angle_gamma   90.00
#
_symmetry.space_group_name_H-M   'P 1'
#
loop_
_entity.id
_entity.type
_entity.pdbx_description
1 polymer ?
#
loop_
_entity_poly.entity_id
_entity_poly.type
_entity_poly.pdbx_seq_one_letter_code
_entity_poly.pdbx_strand_id
1 'polypeptide(L)'
;MPSPDSIHDQSTSSVVESDRTEKSKLAHVDGNPQRSDVAHPIYGIVHVPFDLSVLFRTALVLTPSTAVVGNATAAMGRIEVASSRIGNIIEVIDDIAFQINLLALNAGIEAARAGQAGKGFAVVAQEVRELAQRSAGAAREIATLIGNSTAEVATGAGLVSETGGALLDISEHIVGISAQIEVIALSSQEQASSIAEVNVAITRLDQLTQSNATMAEETEAASWTLSGEADHLMDLVDRFDLGNNSGPAERMKAA
;
A
#
# COMPACT_ATOMS: atom_id res chain seq x y z
N MET A 1 4.26 52.85 -67.83
CA MET A 1 3.05 52.21 -67.29
C MET A 1 3.50 50.91 -66.64
N PRO A 2 3.41 50.75 -65.30
CA PRO A 2 3.78 49.49 -64.67
C PRO A 2 2.71 48.42 -64.99
N SER A 3 3.17 47.18 -65.13
CA SER A 3 2.37 46.02 -65.50
C SER A 3 1.35 45.62 -64.42
N PRO A 4 0.19 45.03 -64.75
CA PRO A 4 -0.90 44.76 -63.80
C PRO A 4 -0.62 43.66 -62.75
N ASP A 5 0.45 42.88 -62.89
CA ASP A 5 0.68 41.66 -62.10
C ASP A 5 1.23 41.89 -60.69
N SER A 6 1.72 43.09 -60.36
CA SER A 6 2.35 43.36 -59.06
C SER A 6 1.37 43.76 -57.94
N ILE A 7 0.10 44.01 -58.28
CA ILE A 7 -0.93 44.41 -57.30
C ILE A 7 -1.71 43.18 -56.78
N HIS A 8 -1.66 42.04 -57.48
CA HIS A 8 -2.43 40.85 -57.11
C HIS A 8 -1.76 39.96 -56.05
N ASP A 9 -0.44 40.04 -55.90
CA ASP A 9 0.34 39.19 -54.97
C ASP A 9 0.38 39.74 -53.53
N GLN A 10 0.33 41.06 -53.36
CA GLN A 10 0.33 41.68 -52.02
C GLN A 10 -1.02 41.53 -51.31
N SER A 11 -2.14 41.50 -52.04
CA SER A 11 -3.47 41.28 -51.45
C SER A 11 -3.64 39.85 -50.95
N THR A 12 -3.12 38.85 -51.67
CA THR A 12 -3.18 37.45 -51.26
C THR A 12 -2.27 37.14 -50.07
N SER A 13 -1.08 37.74 -49.98
CA SER A 13 -0.22 37.59 -48.80
C SER A 13 -0.83 38.24 -47.55
N SER A 14 -1.38 39.47 -47.66
CA SER A 14 -1.99 40.14 -46.49
C SER A 14 -3.23 39.43 -45.94
N VAL A 15 -4.02 38.78 -46.82
CA VAL A 15 -5.20 38.00 -46.40
C VAL A 15 -4.77 36.69 -45.72
N VAL A 16 -3.69 36.05 -46.18
CA VAL A 16 -3.15 34.82 -45.56
C VAL A 16 -2.44 35.12 -44.22
N GLU A 17 -1.77 36.26 -44.09
CA GLU A 17 -1.14 36.72 -42.83
C GLU A 17 -2.20 37.10 -41.78
N SER A 18 -3.25 37.81 -42.19
CA SER A 18 -4.37 38.20 -41.31
C SER A 18 -5.09 36.97 -40.75
N ASP A 19 -5.34 35.96 -41.60
CA ASP A 19 -6.02 34.71 -41.21
C ASP A 19 -5.14 33.85 -40.28
N ARG A 20 -3.80 33.88 -40.44
CA ARG A 20 -2.85 33.28 -39.48
C ARG A 20 -2.82 33.99 -38.14
N THR A 21 -2.85 35.32 -38.15
CA THR A 21 -2.81 36.15 -36.95
C THR A 21 -4.10 36.01 -36.13
N GLU A 22 -5.25 35.90 -36.81
CA GLU A 22 -6.55 35.67 -36.17
C GLU A 22 -6.67 34.25 -35.60
N LYS A 23 -6.18 33.22 -36.32
CA LYS A 23 -6.05 31.85 -35.77
C LYS A 23 -5.12 31.77 -34.56
N SER A 24 -4.02 32.51 -34.56
CA SER A 24 -3.09 32.56 -33.43
C SER A 24 -3.70 33.27 -32.21
N LYS A 25 -4.49 34.33 -32.42
CA LYS A 25 -5.24 35.02 -31.35
C LYS A 25 -6.38 34.16 -30.79
N LEU A 26 -7.10 33.42 -31.64
CA LEU A 26 -8.15 32.48 -31.21
C LEU A 26 -7.59 31.28 -30.43
N ALA A 27 -6.39 30.79 -30.77
CA ALA A 27 -5.70 29.74 -30.01
C ALA A 27 -5.21 30.21 -28.62
N HIS A 28 -5.02 31.52 -28.43
CA HIS A 28 -4.54 32.11 -27.18
C HIS A 28 -5.66 32.53 -26.20
N VAL A 29 -6.89 32.76 -26.71
CA VAL A 29 -8.05 33.18 -25.89
C VAL A 29 -8.76 31.99 -25.22
N ASP A 30 -8.61 30.78 -25.74
CA ASP A 30 -9.00 29.55 -25.03
C ASP A 30 -7.97 29.27 -23.92
N GLY A 31 -8.18 29.92 -22.77
CA GLY A 31 -7.44 29.67 -21.55
C GLY A 31 -7.39 28.17 -21.28
N ASN A 32 -6.19 27.60 -21.44
CA ASN A 32 -5.89 26.17 -21.36
C ASN A 32 -6.76 25.43 -20.32
N PRO A 33 -7.81 24.68 -20.74
CA PRO A 33 -8.74 24.01 -19.84
C PRO A 33 -8.08 22.87 -19.06
N GLN A 34 -6.83 22.50 -19.38
CA GLN A 34 -6.04 21.53 -18.61
C GLN A 34 -5.48 22.09 -17.28
N ARG A 35 -5.47 23.42 -17.05
CA ARG A 35 -4.90 24.01 -15.82
C ARG A 35 -5.71 23.71 -14.55
N SER A 36 -7.02 23.48 -14.65
CA SER A 36 -7.85 23.11 -13.48
C SER A 36 -7.73 21.63 -13.07
N ASP A 37 -7.31 20.76 -13.98
CA ASP A 37 -7.38 19.31 -13.79
C ASP A 37 -6.17 18.74 -13.00
N VAL A 38 -5.03 19.44 -13.00
CA VAL A 38 -3.85 19.04 -12.24
C VAL A 38 -3.90 19.45 -10.76
N ALA A 39 -4.67 20.48 -10.41
CA ALA A 39 -4.79 20.95 -9.03
C ALA A 39 -5.68 20.04 -8.16
N HIS A 40 -6.73 19.46 -8.74
CA HIS A 40 -7.67 18.57 -8.05
C HIS A 40 -7.05 17.28 -7.47
N PRO A 41 -6.20 16.52 -8.19
CA PRO A 41 -5.57 15.32 -7.63
C PRO A 41 -4.52 15.64 -6.57
N ILE A 42 -3.79 16.76 -6.70
CA ILE A 42 -2.77 17.18 -5.71
C ILE A 42 -3.44 17.56 -4.38
N TYR A 43 -4.56 18.29 -4.43
CA TYR A 43 -5.34 18.59 -3.23
C TYR A 43 -5.90 17.32 -2.57
N GLY A 44 -6.24 16.30 -3.38
CA GLY A 44 -6.69 14.99 -2.88
C GLY A 44 -5.58 14.18 -2.19
N ILE A 45 -4.35 14.22 -2.69
CA ILE A 45 -3.20 13.48 -2.12
C ILE A 45 -2.69 14.14 -0.84
N VAL A 46 -2.60 15.47 -0.82
CA VAL A 46 -2.08 16.24 0.33
C VAL A 46 -3.07 16.26 1.50
N HIS A 47 -4.36 16.10 1.22
CA HIS A 47 -5.43 16.27 2.21
C HIS A 47 -6.17 14.98 2.56
N VAL A 48 -5.63 13.80 2.22
CA VAL A 48 -6.08 12.56 2.89
C VAL A 48 -5.61 12.68 4.34
N PRO A 49 -6.51 12.81 5.33
CA PRO A 49 -6.08 12.77 6.71
C PRO A 49 -5.53 11.35 6.96
N PHE A 50 -4.21 11.20 6.95
CA PHE A 50 -3.58 9.96 7.39
C PHE A 50 -3.69 9.93 8.91
N ASP A 51 -4.82 9.42 9.37
CA ASP A 51 -5.19 9.43 10.77
C ASP A 51 -4.28 8.49 11.56
N LEU A 52 -3.35 9.07 12.32
CA LEU A 52 -2.49 8.35 13.27
C LEU A 52 -3.29 7.49 14.26
N SER A 53 -4.59 7.79 14.43
CA SER A 53 -5.50 6.96 15.23
C SER A 53 -5.66 5.54 14.64
N VAL A 54 -5.54 5.34 13.33
CA VAL A 54 -5.61 4.01 12.72
C VAL A 54 -4.40 3.17 13.12
N LEU A 55 -3.20 3.77 13.11
CA LEU A 55 -1.97 3.15 13.59
C LEU A 55 -2.11 2.73 15.07
N PHE A 56 -2.59 3.68 15.88
CA PHE A 56 -2.78 3.49 17.31
C PHE A 56 -3.82 2.42 17.60
N ARG A 57 -4.95 2.40 16.86
CA ARG A 57 -6.00 1.37 16.99
C ARG A 57 -5.52 -0.02 16.60
N THR A 58 -4.67 -0.13 15.59
CA THR A 58 -4.15 -1.43 15.13
C THR A 58 -3.16 -1.99 16.16
N ALA A 59 -2.25 -1.16 16.67
CA ALA A 59 -1.34 -1.54 17.76
C ALA A 59 -2.10 -1.89 19.07
N LEU A 60 -3.19 -1.18 19.36
CA LEU A 60 -4.03 -1.42 20.55
C LEU A 60 -4.82 -2.74 20.47
N VAL A 61 -5.04 -3.31 19.27
CA VAL A 61 -5.71 -4.62 19.10
C VAL A 61 -4.76 -5.81 19.31
N LEU A 62 -3.46 -5.62 19.11
CA LEU A 62 -2.47 -6.70 19.26
C LEU A 62 -2.11 -6.99 20.72
N THR A 63 -2.14 -5.97 21.59
CA THR A 63 -1.92 -6.10 23.04
C THR A 63 -2.93 -7.00 23.75
N PRO A 64 -4.26 -6.87 23.53
CA PRO A 64 -5.22 -7.80 24.11
C PRO A 64 -5.10 -9.20 23.47
N SER A 65 -4.75 -9.29 22.19
CA SER A 65 -4.62 -10.57 21.49
C SER A 65 -3.49 -11.44 22.05
N THR A 66 -2.32 -10.85 22.32
CA THR A 66 -1.19 -11.54 22.97
C THR A 66 -1.51 -11.93 24.42
N ALA A 67 -2.21 -11.07 25.16
CA ALA A 67 -2.67 -11.40 26.51
C ALA A 67 -3.68 -12.57 26.53
N VAL A 68 -4.58 -12.63 25.55
CA VAL A 68 -5.54 -13.74 25.39
C VAL A 68 -4.83 -15.06 25.13
N VAL A 69 -3.83 -15.09 24.25
CA VAL A 69 -3.03 -16.29 24.01
C VAL A 69 -2.28 -16.72 25.27
N GLY A 70 -1.61 -15.78 25.97
CA GLY A 70 -0.92 -16.09 27.23
C GLY A 70 -1.85 -16.68 28.28
N ASN A 71 -3.07 -16.12 28.42
CA ASN A 71 -4.10 -16.65 29.31
C ASN A 71 -4.58 -18.05 28.90
N ALA A 72 -4.73 -18.29 27.60
CA ALA A 72 -5.12 -19.59 27.06
C ALA A 72 -4.04 -20.66 27.34
N THR A 73 -2.77 -20.36 27.09
CA THR A 73 -1.65 -21.26 27.41
C THR A 73 -1.58 -21.56 28.90
N ALA A 74 -1.74 -20.54 29.76
CA ALA A 74 -1.79 -20.73 31.21
C ALA A 74 -2.99 -21.58 31.65
N ALA A 75 -4.15 -21.47 30.97
CA ALA A 75 -5.30 -22.32 31.24
C ALA A 75 -5.04 -23.77 30.84
N MET A 76 -4.42 -24.02 29.69
CA MET A 76 -4.04 -25.37 29.27
C MET A 76 -3.05 -26.02 30.24
N GLY A 77 -2.06 -25.28 30.73
CA GLY A 77 -1.13 -25.78 31.76
C GLY A 77 -1.83 -26.15 33.08
N ARG A 78 -2.87 -25.39 33.49
CA ARG A 78 -3.68 -25.78 34.66
C ARG A 78 -4.47 -27.07 34.42
N ILE A 79 -4.98 -27.28 33.21
CA ILE A 79 -5.70 -28.50 32.83
C ILE A 79 -4.74 -29.69 32.84
N GLU A 80 -3.53 -29.56 32.31
CA GLU A 80 -2.50 -30.60 32.32
C GLU A 80 -2.17 -31.05 33.76
N VAL A 81 -1.93 -30.10 34.67
CA VAL A 81 -1.69 -30.38 36.10
C VAL A 81 -2.89 -31.07 36.74
N ALA A 82 -4.11 -30.64 36.43
CA ALA A 82 -5.33 -31.28 36.94
C ALA A 82 -5.47 -32.72 36.43
N SER A 83 -5.23 -32.97 35.14
CA SER A 83 -5.25 -34.31 34.53
C SER A 83 -4.21 -35.24 35.14
N SER A 84 -2.98 -34.76 35.36
CA SER A 84 -1.94 -35.54 36.05
C SER A 84 -2.37 -35.93 37.47
N ARG A 85 -2.98 -35.00 38.21
CA ARG A 85 -3.50 -35.27 39.55
C ARG A 85 -4.65 -36.29 39.54
N ILE A 86 -5.50 -36.25 38.52
CA ILE A 86 -6.54 -37.27 38.31
C ILE A 86 -5.87 -38.63 38.04
N GLY A 87 -4.84 -38.69 37.20
CA GLY A 87 -4.07 -39.92 36.94
C GLY A 87 -3.57 -40.59 38.23
N ASN A 88 -2.96 -39.83 39.13
CA ASN A 88 -2.50 -40.33 40.43
C ASN A 88 -3.64 -40.88 41.30
N ILE A 89 -4.82 -40.26 41.26
CA ILE A 89 -6.00 -40.74 41.99
C ILE A 89 -6.48 -42.08 41.41
N ILE A 90 -6.44 -42.24 40.09
CA ILE A 90 -6.83 -43.48 39.42
C ILE A 90 -5.86 -44.63 39.75
N GLU A 91 -4.55 -44.35 39.84
CA GLU A 91 -3.56 -45.35 40.32
C GLU A 91 -3.89 -45.83 41.73
N VAL A 92 -4.20 -44.92 42.66
CA VAL A 92 -4.61 -45.27 44.03
C VAL A 92 -5.91 -46.11 44.03
N ILE A 93 -6.84 -45.86 43.10
CA ILE A 93 -8.07 -46.66 42.98
C ILE A 93 -7.78 -48.08 42.47
N ASP A 94 -6.89 -48.26 41.49
CA ASP A 94 -6.47 -49.60 41.01
C ASP A 94 -5.76 -50.37 42.14
N ASP A 95 -4.92 -49.69 42.92
CA ASP A 95 -4.26 -50.26 44.11
C ASP A 95 -5.26 -50.71 45.18
N ILE A 96 -6.27 -49.88 45.48
CA ILE A 96 -7.35 -50.24 46.43
C ILE A 96 -8.13 -51.45 45.89
N ALA A 97 -8.49 -51.45 44.60
CA ALA A 97 -9.19 -52.56 43.98
C ALA A 97 -8.36 -53.86 44.06
N PHE A 98 -7.04 -53.78 43.85
CA PHE A 98 -6.13 -54.92 44.02
C PHE A 98 -6.09 -55.43 45.46
N GLN A 99 -6.00 -54.53 46.45
CA GLN A 99 -6.05 -54.90 47.87
C GLN A 99 -7.37 -55.58 48.24
N ILE A 100 -8.52 -55.04 47.80
CA ILE A 100 -9.84 -55.66 48.04
C ILE A 100 -9.91 -57.06 47.41
N ASN A 101 -9.38 -57.21 46.18
CA ASN A 101 -9.32 -58.51 45.51
C ASN A 101 -8.48 -59.53 46.31
N LEU A 102 -7.36 -59.12 46.91
CA LEU A 102 -6.56 -60.00 47.79
C LEU A 102 -7.28 -60.32 49.11
N LEU A 103 -7.94 -59.35 49.74
CA LEU A 103 -8.75 -59.60 50.94
C LEU A 103 -9.89 -60.59 50.66
N ALA A 104 -10.58 -60.43 49.53
CA ALA A 104 -11.65 -61.31 49.10
C ALA A 104 -11.15 -62.74 48.84
N LEU A 105 -9.98 -62.88 48.23
CA LEU A 105 -9.32 -64.17 48.05
C LEU A 105 -9.03 -64.86 49.40
N ASN A 106 -8.46 -64.13 50.36
CA ASN A 106 -8.19 -64.66 51.69
C ASN A 106 -9.48 -65.08 52.42
N ALA A 107 -10.53 -64.28 52.32
CA ALA A 107 -11.85 -64.61 52.87
C ALA A 107 -12.45 -65.87 52.22
N GLY A 108 -12.26 -66.04 50.90
CA GLY A 108 -12.69 -67.24 50.18
C GLY A 108 -11.96 -68.50 50.64
N ILE A 109 -10.65 -68.40 50.91
CA ILE A 109 -9.84 -69.50 51.44
C ILE A 109 -10.33 -69.91 52.84
N GLU A 110 -10.55 -68.94 53.72
CA GLU A 110 -11.00 -69.23 55.09
C GLU A 110 -12.45 -69.76 55.12
N ALA A 111 -13.30 -69.29 54.21
CA ALA A 111 -14.64 -69.82 54.02
C ALA A 111 -14.62 -71.30 53.56
N ALA A 112 -13.71 -71.66 52.66
CA ALA A 112 -13.50 -73.06 52.26
C ALA A 112 -13.01 -73.93 53.43
N ARG A 113 -12.14 -73.36 54.28
CA ARG A 113 -11.61 -74.03 55.48
C ARG A 113 -12.70 -74.30 56.52
N ALA A 114 -13.69 -73.42 56.65
CA ALA A 114 -14.84 -73.59 57.55
C ALA A 114 -15.90 -74.60 57.05
N GLY A 115 -15.73 -75.17 55.86
CA GLY A 115 -16.61 -76.22 55.33
C GLY A 115 -18.07 -75.76 55.14
N GLN A 116 -19.03 -76.49 55.72
CA GLN A 116 -20.46 -76.18 55.56
C GLN A 116 -20.86 -74.84 56.22
N ALA A 117 -20.19 -74.45 57.31
CA ALA A 117 -20.47 -73.18 57.99
C ALA A 117 -20.02 -71.96 57.17
N GLY A 118 -19.04 -72.13 56.28
CA GLY A 118 -18.47 -71.06 55.46
C GLY A 118 -19.16 -70.82 54.12
N LYS A 119 -20.16 -71.64 53.73
CA LYS A 119 -20.78 -71.55 52.39
C LYS A 119 -21.34 -70.16 52.04
N GLY A 120 -22.00 -69.48 52.97
CA GLY A 120 -22.51 -68.12 52.75
C GLY A 120 -21.38 -67.09 52.60
N PHE A 121 -20.34 -67.20 53.41
CA PHE A 121 -19.15 -66.34 53.32
C PHE A 121 -18.38 -66.55 52.01
N ALA A 122 -18.32 -67.77 51.48
CA ALA A 122 -17.67 -68.07 50.21
C ALA A 122 -18.33 -67.33 49.03
N VAL A 123 -19.67 -67.24 49.01
CA VAL A 123 -20.41 -66.51 47.98
C VAL A 123 -20.13 -65.01 48.08
N VAL A 124 -20.16 -64.44 49.28
CA VAL A 124 -19.84 -63.02 49.49
C VAL A 124 -18.40 -62.71 49.08
N ALA A 125 -17.44 -63.57 49.43
CA ALA A 125 -16.05 -63.41 49.04
C ALA A 125 -15.87 -63.41 47.52
N GLN A 126 -16.58 -64.28 46.80
CA GLN A 126 -16.55 -64.30 45.33
C GLN A 126 -17.16 -63.02 44.73
N GLU A 127 -18.30 -62.55 45.24
CA GLU A 127 -18.95 -61.33 44.75
C GLU A 127 -18.07 -60.08 44.97
N VAL A 128 -17.43 -59.97 46.13
CA VAL A 128 -16.48 -58.87 46.43
C VAL A 128 -15.27 -58.94 45.51
N ARG A 129 -14.78 -60.15 45.20
CA ARG A 129 -13.66 -60.36 44.27
C ARG A 129 -14.01 -59.90 42.86
N GLU A 130 -15.19 -60.29 42.35
CA GLU A 130 -15.66 -59.86 41.03
C GLU A 130 -15.87 -58.34 40.96
N LEU A 131 -16.42 -57.72 42.01
CA LEU A 131 -16.56 -56.28 42.11
C LEU A 131 -15.20 -55.55 42.10
N ALA A 132 -14.21 -56.09 42.80
CA ALA A 132 -12.86 -55.56 42.82
C ALA A 132 -12.19 -55.64 41.43
N GLN A 133 -12.32 -56.78 40.74
CA GLN A 133 -11.81 -56.93 39.38
C GLN A 133 -12.49 -55.97 38.39
N ARG A 134 -13.80 -55.76 38.51
CA ARG A 134 -14.55 -54.78 37.71
C ARG A 134 -14.09 -53.34 37.98
N SER A 135 -13.85 -52.98 39.24
CA SER A 135 -13.33 -51.66 39.61
C SER A 135 -11.94 -51.42 39.04
N ALA A 136 -11.05 -52.40 39.12
CA ALA A 136 -9.71 -52.35 38.55
C ALA A 136 -9.75 -52.18 37.01
N GLY A 137 -10.65 -52.90 36.34
CA GLY A 137 -10.89 -52.74 34.90
C GLY A 137 -11.32 -51.32 34.53
N ALA A 138 -12.33 -50.78 35.23
CA ALA A 138 -12.82 -49.42 35.02
C ALA A 138 -11.75 -48.36 35.32
N ALA A 139 -10.95 -48.55 36.38
CA ALA A 139 -9.83 -47.66 36.70
C ALA A 139 -8.83 -47.56 35.54
N ARG A 140 -8.45 -48.70 34.93
CA ARG A 140 -7.52 -48.70 33.77
C ARG A 140 -8.11 -48.06 32.52
N GLU A 141 -9.41 -48.23 32.26
CA GLU A 141 -10.08 -47.53 31.17
C GLU A 141 -10.05 -46.01 31.39
N ILE A 142 -10.35 -45.55 32.61
CA ILE A 142 -10.27 -44.12 32.95
C ILE A 142 -8.83 -43.61 32.84
N ALA A 143 -7.83 -44.38 33.30
CA ALA A 143 -6.42 -44.03 33.16
C ALA A 143 -6.04 -43.80 31.69
N THR A 144 -6.51 -44.67 30.79
CA THR A 144 -6.29 -44.55 29.35
C THR A 144 -6.93 -43.27 28.78
N LEU A 145 -8.18 -42.96 29.16
CA LEU A 145 -8.88 -41.75 28.72
C LEU A 145 -8.20 -40.46 29.22
N ILE A 146 -7.72 -40.46 30.46
CA ILE A 146 -6.96 -39.34 31.04
C ILE A 146 -5.60 -39.17 30.37
N GLY A 147 -4.91 -40.28 30.07
CA GLY A 147 -3.67 -40.26 29.29
C GLY A 147 -3.85 -39.62 27.92
N ASN A 148 -4.88 -40.04 27.18
CA ASN A 148 -5.23 -39.46 25.89
C ASN A 148 -5.59 -37.97 26.02
N SER A 149 -6.39 -37.60 27.02
CA SER A 149 -6.77 -36.21 27.27
C SER A 149 -5.56 -35.33 27.58
N THR A 150 -4.56 -35.87 28.29
CA THR A 150 -3.31 -35.15 28.60
C THR A 150 -2.50 -34.90 27.33
N ALA A 151 -2.40 -35.89 26.43
CA ALA A 151 -1.73 -35.72 25.13
C ALA A 151 -2.42 -34.68 24.23
N GLU A 152 -3.75 -34.68 24.19
CA GLU A 152 -4.54 -33.69 23.45
C GLU A 152 -4.36 -32.28 24.00
N VAL A 153 -4.35 -32.12 25.34
CA VAL A 153 -4.09 -30.81 25.98
C VAL A 153 -2.67 -30.31 25.68
N ALA A 154 -1.67 -31.18 25.72
CA ALA A 154 -0.29 -30.81 25.37
C ALA A 154 -0.17 -30.36 23.90
N THR A 155 -0.83 -31.08 22.99
CA THR A 155 -0.89 -30.71 21.56
C THR A 155 -1.60 -29.37 21.38
N GLY A 156 -2.74 -29.17 22.04
CA GLY A 156 -3.49 -27.91 22.01
C GLY A 156 -2.68 -26.73 22.57
N ALA A 157 -1.94 -26.93 23.66
CA ALA A 157 -1.05 -25.92 24.23
C ALA A 157 0.06 -25.51 23.23
N GLY A 158 0.62 -26.48 22.49
CA GLY A 158 1.58 -26.23 21.42
C GLY A 158 1.00 -25.36 20.30
N LEU A 159 -0.19 -25.71 19.78
CA LEU A 159 -0.87 -24.94 18.73
C LEU A 159 -1.22 -23.51 19.17
N VAL A 160 -1.65 -23.33 20.42
CA VAL A 160 -1.91 -22.00 21.00
C VAL A 160 -0.61 -21.20 21.09
N SER A 161 0.51 -21.83 21.47
CA SER A 161 1.83 -21.18 21.50
C SER A 161 2.30 -20.76 20.11
N GLU A 162 2.15 -21.62 19.10
CA GLU A 162 2.49 -21.31 17.71
C GLU A 162 1.64 -20.15 17.17
N THR A 163 0.34 -20.15 17.47
CA THR A 163 -0.57 -19.04 17.16
C THR A 163 -0.10 -17.75 17.82
N GLY A 164 0.39 -17.82 19.07
CA GLY A 164 1.01 -16.69 19.76
C GLY A 164 2.22 -16.12 19.04
N GLY A 165 3.11 -16.99 18.55
CA GLY A 165 4.26 -16.60 17.74
C GLY A 165 3.83 -15.90 16.44
N ALA A 166 2.90 -16.48 15.69
CA ALA A 166 2.39 -15.89 14.46
C ALA A 166 1.75 -14.50 14.67
N LEU A 167 1.06 -14.29 15.81
CA LEU A 167 0.51 -12.97 16.16
C LEU A 167 1.60 -11.95 16.50
N LEU A 168 2.73 -12.37 17.08
CA LEU A 168 3.88 -11.49 17.31
C LEU A 168 4.52 -11.07 15.98
N ASP A 169 4.72 -12.01 15.06
CA ASP A 169 5.24 -11.71 13.71
C ASP A 169 4.32 -10.74 12.96
N ILE A 170 3.00 -10.94 13.04
CA ILE A 170 2.01 -10.00 12.49
C ILE A 170 2.15 -8.62 13.14
N SER A 171 2.37 -8.56 14.46
CA SER A 171 2.60 -7.31 15.17
C SER A 171 3.82 -6.56 14.63
N GLU A 172 4.93 -7.26 14.43
CA GLU A 172 6.16 -6.69 13.89
C GLU A 172 5.97 -6.17 12.47
N HIS A 173 5.30 -6.94 11.61
CA HIS A 173 4.95 -6.50 10.26
C HIS A 173 4.08 -5.24 10.25
N ILE A 174 3.09 -5.15 11.15
CA ILE A 174 2.24 -3.97 11.26
C ILE A 174 3.05 -2.74 11.67
N VAL A 175 3.98 -2.88 12.62
CA VAL A 175 4.88 -1.78 13.00
C VAL A 175 5.79 -1.38 11.82
N GLY A 176 6.29 -2.34 11.04
CA GLY A 176 7.08 -2.07 9.84
C GLY A 176 6.30 -1.32 8.76
N ILE A 177 5.07 -1.76 8.46
CA ILE A 177 4.16 -1.09 7.52
C ILE A 177 3.85 0.34 7.99
N SER A 178 3.65 0.50 9.30
CA SER A 178 3.39 1.80 9.92
C SER A 178 4.53 2.80 9.67
N ALA A 179 5.77 2.36 9.83
CA ALA A 179 6.95 3.18 9.55
C ALA A 179 7.09 3.50 8.05
N GLN A 180 6.80 2.54 7.16
CA GLN A 180 6.82 2.78 5.71
C GLN A 180 5.77 3.82 5.28
N ILE A 181 4.59 3.77 5.88
CA ILE A 181 3.53 4.75 5.64
C ILE A 181 3.97 6.16 6.04
N GLU A 182 4.68 6.30 7.17
CA GLU A 182 5.22 7.60 7.61
C GLU A 182 6.23 8.16 6.60
N VAL A 183 7.11 7.32 6.06
CA VAL A 183 8.05 7.69 4.99
C VAL A 183 7.31 8.11 3.71
N ILE A 184 6.27 7.38 3.31
CA ILE A 184 5.44 7.72 2.13
C ILE A 184 4.76 9.07 2.32
N ALA A 185 4.24 9.34 3.52
CA ALA A 185 3.60 10.62 3.84
C ALA A 185 4.59 11.78 3.74
N LEU A 186 5.80 11.62 4.30
CA LEU A 186 6.86 12.63 4.18
C LEU A 186 7.24 12.88 2.72
N SER A 187 7.46 11.82 1.95
CA SER A 187 7.82 11.91 0.53
C SER A 187 6.72 12.56 -0.31
N SER A 188 5.45 12.26 0.01
CA SER A 188 4.30 12.86 -0.68
C SER A 188 4.20 14.37 -0.40
N GLN A 189 4.53 14.81 0.82
CA GLN A 189 4.59 16.23 1.18
C GLN A 189 5.71 16.95 0.44
N GLU A 190 6.90 16.34 0.30
CA GLU A 190 8.02 16.88 -0.48
C GLU A 190 7.69 16.96 -1.97
N GLN A 191 7.05 15.93 -2.54
CA GLN A 191 6.60 15.92 -3.93
C GLN A 191 5.58 17.02 -4.20
N ALA A 192 4.63 17.24 -3.28
CA ALA A 192 3.66 18.33 -3.41
C ALA A 192 4.34 19.70 -3.45
N SER A 193 5.35 19.93 -2.61
CA SER A 193 6.15 21.17 -2.65
C SER A 193 6.90 21.31 -3.97
N SER A 194 7.55 20.24 -4.43
CA SER A 194 8.29 20.22 -5.69
C SER A 194 7.39 20.53 -6.89
N ILE A 195 6.16 20.00 -6.92
CA ILE A 195 5.19 20.28 -7.98
C ILE A 195 4.72 21.75 -7.91
N ALA A 196 4.55 22.31 -6.72
CA ALA A 196 4.23 23.73 -6.57
C ALA A 196 5.34 24.62 -7.18
N GLU A 197 6.61 24.29 -6.97
CA GLU A 197 7.74 25.00 -7.58
C GLU A 197 7.76 24.86 -9.10
N VAL A 198 7.49 23.65 -9.63
CA VAL A 198 7.38 23.42 -11.09
C VAL A 198 6.27 24.27 -11.69
N ASN A 199 5.11 24.38 -11.04
CA ASN A 199 4.01 25.23 -11.51
C ASN A 199 4.41 26.72 -11.59
N VAL A 200 5.20 27.21 -10.62
CA VAL A 200 5.74 28.58 -10.66
C VAL A 200 6.71 28.74 -11.84
N ALA A 201 7.60 27.78 -12.07
CA ALA A 201 8.54 27.81 -13.18
C ALA A 201 7.83 27.80 -14.54
N ILE A 202 6.79 26.97 -14.71
CA ILE A 202 5.97 26.92 -15.93
C ILE A 202 5.28 28.27 -16.16
N THR A 203 4.71 28.88 -15.13
CA THR A 203 4.08 30.20 -15.24
C THR A 203 5.07 31.27 -15.71
N ARG A 204 6.33 31.20 -15.24
CA ARG A 204 7.39 32.11 -15.69
C ARG A 204 7.82 31.86 -17.14
N LEU A 205 7.94 30.59 -17.55
CA LEU A 205 8.24 30.23 -18.94
C LEU A 205 7.15 30.68 -19.90
N ASP A 206 5.89 30.57 -19.49
CA ASP A 206 4.73 31.06 -20.23
C ASP A 206 4.84 32.58 -20.47
N GLN A 207 5.17 33.35 -19.42
CA GLN A 207 5.35 34.80 -19.55
C GLN A 207 6.54 35.20 -20.43
N LEU A 208 7.67 34.47 -20.36
CA LEU A 208 8.80 34.68 -21.25
C LEU A 208 8.46 34.34 -22.71
N THR A 209 7.70 33.27 -22.92
CA THR A 209 7.23 32.87 -24.26
C THR A 209 6.33 33.95 -24.84
N GLN A 210 5.41 34.51 -24.05
CA GLN A 210 4.57 35.63 -24.46
C GLN A 210 5.40 36.88 -24.79
N SER A 211 6.38 37.22 -23.95
CA SER A 211 7.27 38.35 -24.19
C SER A 211 8.09 38.16 -25.47
N ASN A 212 8.56 36.95 -25.75
CA ASN A 212 9.29 36.63 -26.98
C ASN A 212 8.40 36.77 -28.21
N ALA A 213 7.13 36.37 -28.14
CA ALA A 213 6.18 36.57 -29.21
C ALA A 213 5.95 38.07 -29.49
N THR A 214 5.71 38.87 -28.45
CA THR A 214 5.56 40.33 -28.59
C THR A 214 6.83 40.98 -29.14
N MET A 215 8.02 40.59 -28.67
CA MET A 215 9.28 41.10 -29.22
C MET A 215 9.48 40.71 -30.69
N ALA A 216 9.03 39.52 -31.10
CA ALA A 216 9.09 39.12 -32.51
C ALA A 216 8.17 40.00 -33.37
N GLU A 217 6.95 40.27 -32.90
CA GLU A 217 6.00 41.20 -33.57
C GLU A 217 6.58 42.62 -33.68
N GLU A 218 7.18 43.14 -32.60
CA GLU A 218 7.84 44.46 -32.61
C GLU A 218 9.04 44.50 -33.56
N THR A 219 9.83 43.42 -33.60
CA THR A 219 11.00 43.30 -34.50
C THR A 219 10.57 43.22 -35.96
N GLU A 220 9.48 42.50 -36.24
CA GLU A 220 8.89 42.44 -37.57
C GLU A 220 8.41 43.83 -38.01
N ALA A 221 7.68 44.54 -37.15
CA ALA A 221 7.23 45.91 -37.43
C ALA A 221 8.40 46.89 -37.68
N ALA A 222 9.48 46.76 -36.89
CA ALA A 222 10.70 47.53 -37.10
C ALA A 222 11.38 47.20 -38.44
N SER A 223 11.38 45.93 -38.83
CA SER A 223 11.93 45.48 -40.12
C SER A 223 11.14 46.03 -41.31
N TRP A 224 9.80 46.04 -41.22
CA TRP A 224 8.93 46.69 -42.21
C TRP A 224 9.20 48.19 -42.33
N THR A 225 9.35 48.88 -41.19
CA THR A 225 9.67 50.31 -41.16
C THR A 225 11.03 50.59 -41.82
N LEU A 226 12.04 49.78 -41.50
CA LEU A 226 13.39 49.91 -42.07
C LEU A 226 13.39 49.64 -43.58
N SER A 227 12.63 48.65 -44.06
CA SER A 227 12.46 48.38 -45.48
C SER A 227 11.84 49.57 -46.21
N GLY A 228 10.79 50.17 -45.65
CA GLY A 228 10.15 51.35 -46.22
C GLY A 228 11.09 52.56 -46.30
N GLU A 229 11.94 52.78 -45.29
CA GLU A 229 12.94 53.86 -45.32
C GLU A 229 14.05 53.59 -46.35
N ALA A 230 14.46 52.33 -46.52
CA ALA A 230 15.42 51.96 -47.55
C ALA A 230 14.87 52.20 -48.98
N ASP A 231 13.60 51.85 -49.22
CA ASP A 231 12.93 52.13 -50.49
C ASP A 231 12.81 53.64 -50.75
N HIS A 232 12.49 54.42 -49.72
CA HIS A 232 12.44 55.88 -49.80
C HIS A 232 13.81 56.50 -50.14
N LEU A 233 14.89 56.00 -49.52
CA LEU A 233 16.26 56.42 -49.86
C LEU A 233 16.63 56.06 -51.31
N MET A 234 16.23 54.88 -51.81
CA MET A 234 16.44 54.51 -53.21
C MET A 234 15.72 55.45 -54.18
N ASP A 235 14.45 55.81 -53.91
CA ASP A 235 13.70 56.77 -54.72
C ASP A 235 14.38 58.15 -54.74
N LEU A 236 14.93 58.60 -53.61
CA LEU A 236 15.70 59.86 -53.54
C LEU A 236 16.98 59.81 -54.38
N VAL A 237 17.68 58.67 -54.41
CA VAL A 237 18.89 58.48 -55.23
C VAL A 237 18.54 58.41 -56.72
N ASP A 238 17.45 57.74 -57.11
CA ASP A 238 17.01 57.64 -58.51
C ASP A 238 16.62 59.00 -59.12
N ARG A 239 16.22 59.97 -58.29
CA ARG A 239 15.93 61.35 -58.73
C ARG A 239 17.18 62.16 -59.07
N PHE A 240 18.38 61.71 -58.69
CA PHE A 240 19.62 62.35 -59.11
C PHE A 240 19.95 62.00 -60.57
N ASP A 241 19.61 62.91 -61.48
CA ASP A 241 20.03 62.84 -62.89
C ASP A 241 21.56 63.04 -63.00
N LEU A 242 22.28 61.93 -63.16
CA LEU A 242 23.70 61.91 -63.48
C LEU A 242 23.88 62.20 -64.97
N GLY A 243 23.55 63.43 -65.37
CA GLY A 243 23.46 63.89 -66.76
C GLY A 243 24.31 63.06 -67.72
N ASN A 244 23.66 62.17 -68.45
CA ASN A 244 24.32 61.38 -69.49
C ASN A 244 24.68 62.34 -70.62
N ASN A 245 25.84 62.99 -70.49
CA ASN A 245 26.45 63.82 -71.51
C ASN A 245 26.95 62.91 -72.65
N SER A 246 26.00 62.33 -73.38
CA SER A 246 26.21 61.84 -74.73
C SER A 246 26.21 63.04 -75.68
N GLY A 247 27.24 63.89 -75.55
CA GLY A 247 27.54 64.91 -76.54
C GLY A 247 28.03 64.26 -77.85
N PRO A 248 27.61 64.74 -79.03
CA PRO A 248 27.88 64.08 -80.30
C PRO A 248 29.38 64.06 -80.62
N ALA A 249 29.94 62.87 -80.83
CA ALA A 249 31.30 62.67 -81.29
C ALA A 249 31.43 63.05 -82.78
N GLU A 250 31.58 64.35 -83.05
CA GLU A 250 32.00 64.87 -84.34
C GLU A 250 33.52 64.62 -84.50
N ARG A 251 33.89 63.48 -85.11
CA ARG A 251 35.27 63.24 -85.59
C ARG A 251 35.36 63.37 -87.11
N MET A 252 35.54 64.62 -87.50
CA MET A 252 36.41 65.16 -88.56
C MET A 252 37.19 64.14 -89.41
N LYS A 253 36.97 64.21 -90.74
CA LYS A 253 37.81 63.65 -91.81
C LYS A 253 39.19 64.35 -91.90
N ALA A 254 40.24 63.57 -92.12
CA ALA A 254 41.49 63.93 -92.82
C ALA A 254 42.22 62.61 -93.15
N ALA A 255 42.79 62.31 -94.32
CA ALA A 255 42.92 62.97 -95.61
C ALA A 255 43.06 61.86 -96.67
#